data_AF-F7NFT3-F1
#
_entry.id   AF-F7NFT3-F1
#
_cell.length_a   1.000
_cell.length_b   1.000
_cell.length_c   1.000
_cell.angle_alpha   90.00
_cell.angle_beta   90.00
_cell.angle_gamma   90.00
#
_symmetry.space_group_name_H-M   'P 1'
#
loop_
_entity.id
_entity.type
_entity.pdbx_description
1 polymer ?
#
loop_
_entity_poly.entity_id
_entity_poly.type
_entity_poly.pdbx_seq_one_letter_code
_entity_poly.pdbx_strand_id
1 'polypeptide(L)'
;MTLQGYPSTLIELQAAVIPFLVTGSGVTLDGLTITSNNPYAVEFIQFAGTDHKLSNNVIFGPPQAGPSTDWVVNRGFLTQSNVVDLIVQNNIFYFLRQPAYLNPNSTGHIIYNVVYNTRGFVIDRAIFVLSGNSWGSPENAVDIALLVGTITGPPYDPLTDLAANNSDASISDQR
;
A
#
# COMPACT_ATOMS: atom_id res chain seq x y z
N MET A 1 -12.99 11.09 11.55
CA MET A 1 -13.02 10.07 12.63
C MET A 1 -11.67 9.41 12.70
N THR A 2 -11.16 9.07 13.89
CA THR A 2 -9.92 8.28 14.02
C THR A 2 -10.22 6.94 14.68
N LEU A 3 -9.80 5.85 14.04
CA LEU A 3 -9.64 4.55 14.69
C LEU A 3 -8.19 4.41 15.12
N GLN A 4 -7.96 4.42 16.42
CA GLN A 4 -6.63 4.42 17.04
C GLN A 4 -6.34 3.05 17.66
N GLY A 5 -5.24 2.43 17.24
CA GLY A 5 -4.63 1.30 17.93
C GLY A 5 -3.77 1.76 19.09
N TYR A 6 -3.84 0.98 20.17
CA TYR A 6 -2.91 1.03 21.29
C TYR A 6 -1.81 -0.03 21.11
N PRO A 7 -0.71 0.04 21.87
CA PRO A 7 0.31 -1.01 21.86
C PRO A 7 -0.30 -2.41 21.95
N SER A 8 0.17 -3.32 21.11
CA SER A 8 -0.33 -4.70 21.00
C SER A 8 -1.75 -4.86 20.43
N THR A 9 -2.37 -3.81 19.88
CA THR A 9 -3.61 -3.94 19.11
C THR A 9 -3.36 -4.80 17.89
N LEU A 10 -4.07 -5.93 17.80
CA LEU A 10 -4.00 -6.88 16.69
C LEU A 10 -5.39 -7.06 16.07
N ILE A 11 -5.47 -6.83 14.77
CA ILE A 11 -6.61 -7.24 13.94
C ILE A 11 -6.13 -8.41 13.09
N GLU A 12 -6.55 -9.62 13.44
CA GLU A 12 -6.22 -10.84 12.70
C GLU A 12 -7.47 -11.37 11.98
N LEU A 13 -7.47 -11.31 10.64
CA LEU A 13 -8.54 -11.91 9.84
C LEU A 13 -8.51 -13.44 9.99
N GLN A 14 -9.68 -14.02 10.27
CA GLN A 14 -9.92 -15.47 10.33
C GLN A 14 -10.71 -16.00 9.12
N ALA A 15 -11.04 -15.14 8.17
CA ALA A 15 -11.81 -15.46 6.96
C ALA A 15 -11.45 -14.49 5.83
N ALA A 16 -11.79 -14.85 4.60
CA ALA A 16 -11.60 -14.03 3.41
C ALA A 16 -12.62 -12.87 3.35
N VAL A 17 -12.36 -11.80 4.11
CA VAL A 17 -13.19 -10.60 4.20
C VAL A 17 -12.31 -9.34 4.18
N ILE A 18 -12.89 -8.19 3.85
CA ILE A 18 -12.25 -6.89 3.98
C ILE A 18 -12.67 -6.29 5.33
N PRO A 19 -11.81 -6.28 6.38
CA PRO A 19 -12.20 -5.82 7.71
C PRO A 19 -12.45 -4.31 7.79
N PHE A 20 -11.80 -3.51 6.93
CA PHE A 20 -12.01 -2.07 6.88
C PHE A 20 -12.50 -1.63 5.51
N LEU A 21 -13.79 -1.39 5.40
CA LEU A 21 -14.40 -0.68 4.28
C LEU A 21 -14.64 0.77 4.70
N VAL A 22 -13.68 1.65 4.37
CA VAL A 22 -13.69 3.06 4.73
C VAL A 22 -14.42 3.85 3.64
N THR A 23 -15.60 4.39 3.95
CA THR A 23 -16.51 5.00 2.93
C THR A 23 -16.91 6.45 3.21
N GLY A 24 -16.59 6.97 4.40
CA GLY A 24 -16.84 8.37 4.75
C GLY A 24 -15.76 9.31 4.20
N SER A 25 -15.60 10.48 4.81
CA SER A 25 -14.47 11.38 4.57
C SER A 25 -13.72 11.65 5.87
N GLY A 26 -12.45 12.03 5.81
CA GLY A 26 -11.72 12.43 7.02
C GLY A 26 -11.47 11.28 8.01
N VAL A 27 -11.39 10.04 7.52
CA VAL A 27 -11.14 8.86 8.35
C VAL A 27 -9.65 8.58 8.45
N THR A 28 -9.15 8.48 9.69
CA THR A 28 -7.79 8.09 10.03
C THR A 28 -7.78 6.70 10.63
N LEU A 29 -6.95 5.80 10.11
CA LEU A 29 -6.57 4.53 10.72
C LEU A 29 -5.14 4.66 11.23
N ASP A 30 -4.95 4.66 12.55
CA ASP A 30 -3.66 4.95 13.18
C ASP A 30 -3.23 3.90 14.19
N GLY A 31 -1.96 3.49 14.18
CA GLY A 31 -1.37 2.67 15.25
C GLY A 31 -1.85 1.22 15.31
N LEU A 32 -2.44 0.68 14.25
CA LEU A 32 -2.97 -0.68 14.19
C LEU A 32 -1.90 -1.70 13.76
N THR A 33 -1.95 -2.91 14.32
CA THR A 33 -1.31 -4.09 13.71
C THR A 33 -2.37 -4.92 13.01
N ILE A 34 -2.22 -5.19 11.71
CA ILE A 34 -3.21 -5.90 10.89
C ILE A 34 -2.55 -7.06 10.15
N THR A 35 -3.13 -8.26 10.28
CA THR A 35 -2.68 -9.47 9.57
C THR A 35 -3.82 -10.47 9.34
N SER A 36 -3.52 -11.61 8.72
CA SER A 36 -4.45 -12.71 8.50
C SER A 36 -3.79 -14.06 8.80
N ASN A 37 -4.59 -15.02 9.26
CA ASN A 37 -4.10 -16.38 9.54
C ASN A 37 -3.80 -17.20 8.26
N ASN A 38 -4.25 -16.74 7.10
CA ASN A 38 -4.08 -17.38 5.78
C ASN A 38 -3.96 -16.27 4.70
N PRO A 39 -3.19 -16.43 3.61
CA PRO A 39 -3.10 -15.42 2.55
C PRO A 39 -4.40 -15.37 1.71
N TYR A 40 -5.45 -14.76 2.26
CA TYR A 40 -6.72 -14.58 1.56
C TYR A 40 -6.56 -13.65 0.37
N ALA A 41 -7.23 -13.96 -0.75
CA ALA A 41 -7.18 -13.18 -1.99
C ALA A 41 -8.01 -11.88 -1.92
N VAL A 42 -7.78 -11.08 -0.88
CA VAL A 42 -8.46 -9.81 -0.58
C VAL A 42 -7.47 -8.80 0.02
N GLU A 43 -7.84 -7.53 -0.01
CA GLU A 43 -7.21 -6.45 0.75
C GLU A 43 -7.68 -6.41 2.21
N PHE A 44 -6.83 -5.92 3.11
CA PHE A 44 -7.24 -5.66 4.49
C PHE A 44 -8.03 -4.35 4.63
N ILE A 45 -7.67 -3.34 3.84
CA ILE A 45 -8.32 -2.02 3.91
C ILE A 45 -8.74 -1.62 2.51
N GLN A 46 -9.99 -1.20 2.37
CA GLN A 46 -10.50 -0.57 1.16
C GLN A 46 -10.93 0.86 1.48
N PHE A 47 -10.34 1.83 0.80
CA PHE A 47 -10.69 3.25 0.92
C PHE A 47 -11.63 3.67 -0.22
N ALA A 48 -12.68 4.40 0.11
CA ALA A 48 -13.53 5.19 -0.77
C ALA A 48 -13.72 6.56 -0.13
N GLY A 49 -14.06 7.60 -0.89
CA GLY A 49 -14.25 8.95 -0.34
C GLY A 49 -12.98 9.79 -0.39
N THR A 50 -12.81 10.70 0.58
CA THR A 50 -11.74 11.72 0.54
C THR A 50 -11.13 11.99 1.90
N ASP A 51 -9.92 12.57 1.88
CA ASP A 51 -9.21 13.14 3.04
C ASP A 51 -8.90 12.08 4.10
N HIS A 52 -8.48 10.91 3.64
CA HIS A 52 -8.18 9.77 4.51
C HIS A 52 -6.73 9.75 4.95
N LYS A 53 -6.48 9.11 6.09
CA LYS A 53 -5.13 8.89 6.57
C LYS A 53 -4.94 7.45 7.04
N LEU A 54 -3.88 6.81 6.57
CA LEU A 54 -3.38 5.53 7.07
C LEU A 54 -2.00 5.81 7.67
N SER A 55 -1.87 5.82 8.99
CA SER A 55 -0.61 6.19 9.64
C SER A 55 -0.13 5.30 10.77
N ASN A 56 1.20 5.14 10.87
CA ASN A 56 1.83 4.46 12.01
C ASN A 56 1.35 3.02 12.22
N ASN A 57 0.90 2.34 11.16
CA ASN A 57 0.40 0.96 11.24
C ASN A 57 1.48 -0.07 10.87
N VAL A 58 1.30 -1.31 11.34
CA VAL A 58 2.06 -2.48 10.89
C VAL A 58 1.08 -3.42 10.18
N ILE A 59 1.25 -3.61 8.87
CA ILE A 59 0.28 -4.31 8.03
C ILE A 59 1.00 -5.41 7.27
N PHE A 60 0.68 -6.67 7.57
CA PHE A 60 1.43 -7.78 6.99
C PHE A 60 0.61 -9.01 6.70
N GLY A 61 0.98 -9.74 5.64
CA GLY A 61 0.39 -11.04 5.34
C GLY A 61 1.09 -12.18 6.07
N PRO A 62 0.49 -13.37 6.09
CA PRO A 62 1.20 -14.58 6.49
C PRO A 62 2.26 -14.96 5.44
N PRO A 63 3.39 -15.58 5.84
CA PRO A 63 4.42 -16.03 4.90
C PRO A 63 3.85 -16.97 3.82
N GLN A 64 4.29 -16.77 2.59
CA GLN A 64 3.95 -17.61 1.44
C GLN A 64 5.21 -18.25 0.87
N ALA A 65 5.15 -19.55 0.60
CA ALA A 65 6.29 -20.29 0.09
C ALA A 65 6.51 -20.04 -1.41
N GLY A 66 7.75 -20.25 -1.86
CA GLY A 66 8.11 -20.18 -3.27
C GLY A 66 8.24 -18.76 -3.82
N PRO A 67 8.45 -18.64 -5.15
CA PRO A 67 8.60 -17.36 -5.82
C PRO A 67 7.39 -16.47 -5.58
N SER A 68 7.63 -15.18 -5.33
CA SER A 68 6.52 -14.28 -5.05
C SER A 68 5.51 -14.27 -6.18
N THR A 69 5.91 -14.49 -7.45
CA THR A 69 5.07 -14.60 -8.66
C THR A 69 3.82 -15.45 -8.50
N ASP A 70 3.88 -16.50 -7.67
CA ASP A 70 2.80 -17.47 -7.50
C ASP A 70 2.00 -17.26 -6.20
N TRP A 71 2.37 -16.26 -5.40
CA TRP A 71 1.68 -15.91 -4.17
C TRP A 71 0.23 -15.50 -4.44
N VAL A 72 -0.66 -15.90 -3.53
CA VAL A 72 -2.04 -15.42 -3.48
C VAL A 72 -2.03 -13.91 -3.34
N VAL A 73 -2.91 -13.24 -4.07
CA VAL A 73 -2.97 -11.78 -4.12
C VAL A 73 -3.67 -11.22 -2.89
N ASN A 74 -3.00 -11.27 -1.75
CA ASN A 74 -3.37 -10.55 -0.53
C ASN A 74 -2.79 -9.13 -0.55
N ARG A 75 -3.54 -8.16 -0.04
CA ARG A 75 -3.12 -6.75 -0.06
C ARG A 75 -3.21 -6.05 1.28
N GLY A 76 -2.33 -5.08 1.50
CA GLY A 76 -2.41 -4.19 2.65
C GLY A 76 -3.63 -3.29 2.51
N PHE A 77 -3.66 -2.48 1.45
CA PHE A 77 -4.84 -1.68 1.12
C PHE A 77 -5.12 -1.57 -0.38
N LEU A 78 -6.33 -1.13 -0.71
CA LEU A 78 -6.78 -0.80 -2.04
C LEU A 78 -7.60 0.50 -2.01
N THR A 79 -7.39 1.38 -2.98
CA THR A 79 -8.34 2.49 -3.19
C THR A 79 -9.47 2.00 -4.10
N GLN A 80 -10.72 2.35 -3.84
CA GLN A 80 -11.74 2.34 -4.88
C GLN A 80 -11.41 3.44 -5.90
N SER A 81 -12.09 3.44 -7.05
CA SER A 81 -11.91 4.52 -8.02
C SER A 81 -12.26 5.88 -7.43
N ASN A 82 -11.50 6.92 -7.79
CA ASN A 82 -11.72 8.31 -7.41
C ASN A 82 -11.59 8.61 -5.91
N VAL A 83 -10.75 7.88 -5.16
CA VAL A 83 -10.36 8.30 -3.81
C VAL A 83 -9.52 9.57 -3.91
N VAL A 84 -9.84 10.62 -3.16
CA VAL A 84 -9.11 11.88 -3.21
C VAL A 84 -8.37 12.12 -1.89
N ASP A 85 -7.15 12.65 -1.98
CA ASP A 85 -6.36 13.08 -0.81
C ASP A 85 -6.16 11.98 0.26
N LEU A 86 -5.76 10.79 -0.16
CA LEU A 86 -5.35 9.72 0.77
C LEU A 86 -3.88 9.92 1.18
N ILE A 87 -3.62 10.07 2.47
CA ILE A 87 -2.27 10.12 3.04
C ILE A 87 -1.93 8.76 3.67
N VAL A 88 -0.93 8.08 3.12
CA VAL A 88 -0.37 6.83 3.67
C VAL A 88 1.03 7.11 4.18
N GLN A 89 1.21 7.15 5.50
CA GLN A 89 2.49 7.56 6.08
C GLN A 89 2.98 6.75 7.28
N ASN A 90 4.30 6.60 7.40
CA ASN A 90 4.95 5.97 8.55
C ASN A 90 4.45 4.54 8.86
N ASN A 91 3.93 3.82 7.87
CA ASN A 91 3.48 2.45 8.05
C ASN A 91 4.60 1.46 7.69
N ILE A 92 4.48 0.24 8.19
CA ILE A 92 5.32 -0.90 7.82
C ILE A 92 4.46 -1.92 7.08
N PHE A 93 4.88 -2.32 5.87
CA PHE A 93 4.20 -3.34 5.07
C PHE A 93 5.13 -4.51 4.74
N TYR A 94 4.69 -5.75 4.97
CA TYR A 94 5.49 -6.93 4.60
C TYR A 94 4.71 -8.23 4.42
N PHE A 95 5.30 -9.24 3.79
CA PHE A 95 4.68 -10.55 3.50
C PHE A 95 3.32 -10.47 2.77
N LEU A 96 3.12 -9.41 1.98
CA LEU A 96 1.93 -9.21 1.15
C LEU A 96 2.32 -9.41 -0.31
N ARG A 97 1.40 -9.89 -1.15
CA ARG A 97 1.62 -9.82 -2.60
C ARG A 97 1.77 -8.36 -3.03
N GLN A 98 0.88 -7.49 -2.56
CA GLN A 98 0.92 -6.07 -2.88
C GLN A 98 0.64 -5.27 -1.60
N PRO A 99 1.56 -4.41 -1.10
CA PRO A 99 1.26 -3.48 -0.02
C PRO A 99 0.07 -2.58 -0.36
N ALA A 100 -0.03 -2.12 -1.61
CA ALA A 100 -1.14 -1.34 -2.11
C ALA A 100 -1.47 -1.64 -3.58
N TYR A 101 -2.75 -1.48 -3.93
CA TYR A 101 -3.19 -1.31 -5.31
C TYR A 101 -4.03 -0.03 -5.41
N LEU A 102 -3.53 0.96 -6.14
CA LEU A 102 -4.16 2.27 -6.28
C LEU A 102 -4.94 2.32 -7.59
N ASN A 103 -6.26 2.24 -7.49
CA ASN A 103 -7.16 2.23 -8.64
C ASN A 103 -7.24 3.60 -9.34
N PRO A 104 -7.72 3.62 -10.60
CA PRO A 104 -7.74 4.83 -11.42
C PRO A 104 -8.40 6.04 -10.76
N ASN A 105 -7.90 7.22 -11.14
CA ASN A 105 -8.34 8.53 -10.68
C ASN A 105 -8.21 8.77 -9.17
N SER A 106 -7.52 7.89 -8.44
CA SER A 106 -7.23 8.11 -7.04
C SER A 106 -6.06 9.07 -6.87
N THR A 107 -6.06 9.91 -5.82
CA THR A 107 -4.98 10.85 -5.53
C THR A 107 -4.52 10.79 -4.07
N GLY A 108 -3.27 11.18 -3.84
CA GLY A 108 -2.76 11.33 -2.47
C GLY A 108 -1.24 11.27 -2.34
N HIS A 109 -0.79 10.86 -1.16
CA HIS A 109 0.61 10.81 -0.76
C HIS A 109 0.94 9.46 -0.13
N ILE A 110 2.03 8.81 -0.57
CA ILE A 110 2.59 7.63 0.08
C ILE A 110 3.99 8.01 0.54
N ILE A 111 4.16 8.28 1.83
CA ILE A 111 5.39 8.90 2.34
C ILE A 111 5.94 8.20 3.58
N TYR A 112 7.25 8.07 3.68
CA TYR A 112 7.92 7.57 4.89
C TYR A 112 7.49 6.17 5.36
N ASN A 113 7.00 5.33 4.45
CA ASN A 113 6.66 3.94 4.78
C ASN A 113 7.91 3.03 4.62
N VAL A 114 7.89 1.89 5.31
CA VAL A 114 8.87 0.81 5.15
C VAL A 114 8.16 -0.38 4.51
N VAL A 115 8.67 -0.88 3.38
CA VAL A 115 8.03 -1.98 2.64
C VAL A 115 9.05 -3.05 2.29
N TYR A 116 8.75 -4.31 2.57
CA TYR A 116 9.68 -5.40 2.27
C TYR A 116 8.98 -6.75 2.07
N ASN A 117 9.63 -7.63 1.33
CA ASN A 117 9.12 -8.96 1.00
C ASN A 117 7.71 -8.95 0.41
N THR A 118 7.52 -8.04 -0.56
CA THR A 118 6.28 -7.87 -1.32
C THR A 118 6.58 -7.76 -2.83
N ARG A 119 5.62 -7.32 -3.63
CA ARG A 119 5.87 -6.81 -4.99
C ARG A 119 5.73 -5.30 -5.15
N GLY A 120 5.78 -4.56 -4.06
CA GLY A 120 5.76 -3.09 -4.10
C GLY A 120 4.39 -2.48 -4.37
N PHE A 121 4.36 -1.16 -4.32
CA PHE A 121 3.15 -0.38 -4.56
C PHE A 121 2.74 -0.44 -6.03
N VAL A 122 1.47 -0.76 -6.30
CA VAL A 122 0.95 -0.81 -7.66
C VAL A 122 0.12 0.44 -7.93
N ILE A 123 0.56 1.22 -8.92
CA ILE A 123 -0.09 2.44 -9.37
C ILE A 123 -0.81 2.13 -10.69
N ASP A 124 -2.14 2.13 -10.67
CA ASP A 124 -2.97 1.94 -11.86
C ASP A 124 -3.73 3.22 -12.18
N ARG A 125 -3.15 4.07 -13.05
CA ARG A 125 -3.79 5.32 -13.52
C ARG A 125 -4.22 6.25 -12.38
N ALA A 126 -3.52 6.16 -11.25
CA ALA A 126 -3.66 7.01 -10.08
C ALA A 126 -2.58 8.10 -10.08
N ILE A 127 -2.73 9.11 -9.22
CA ILE A 127 -1.78 10.22 -9.07
C ILE A 127 -1.39 10.34 -7.60
N PHE A 128 -0.30 9.69 -7.22
CA PHE A 128 0.24 9.72 -5.87
C PHE A 128 1.66 10.26 -5.87
N VAL A 129 1.96 11.14 -4.93
CA VAL A 129 3.34 11.57 -4.65
C VAL A 129 3.97 10.55 -3.71
N LEU A 130 5.05 9.91 -4.16
CA LEU A 130 5.84 8.98 -3.35
C LEU A 130 7.15 9.63 -2.92
N SER A 131 7.41 9.70 -1.62
CA SER A 131 8.65 10.30 -1.11
C SER A 131 9.06 9.73 0.25
N GLY A 132 10.35 9.52 0.44
CA GLY A 132 10.95 9.05 1.69
C GLY A 132 10.56 7.63 2.08
N ASN A 133 9.92 6.86 1.20
CA ASN A 133 9.70 5.43 1.45
C ASN A 133 11.03 4.68 1.37
N SER A 134 11.12 3.57 2.12
CA SER A 134 12.31 2.75 2.20
C SER A 134 11.97 1.26 2.09
N TRP A 135 12.97 0.49 1.67
CA TRP A 135 12.80 -0.92 1.31
C TRP A 135 13.65 -1.79 2.23
N GLY A 136 13.04 -2.80 2.83
CA GLY A 136 13.69 -3.68 3.80
C GLY A 136 14.15 -5.02 3.21
N SER A 137 14.59 -5.91 4.10
CA SER A 137 14.96 -7.29 3.77
C SER A 137 13.97 -8.27 4.40
N PRO A 138 13.53 -9.33 3.70
CA PRO A 138 13.83 -9.66 2.30
C PRO A 138 13.34 -8.60 1.32
N GLU A 139 14.03 -8.44 0.19
CA GLU A 139 13.72 -7.41 -0.80
C GLU A 139 12.33 -7.60 -1.44
N ASN A 140 11.75 -6.51 -1.93
CA ASN A 140 10.57 -6.60 -2.79
C ASN A 140 10.96 -7.13 -4.18
N ALA A 141 9.99 -7.69 -4.91
CA ALA A 141 10.22 -8.06 -6.32
C ALA A 141 10.50 -6.81 -7.18
N VAL A 142 9.75 -5.75 -6.92
CA VAL A 142 9.94 -4.35 -7.35
C VAL A 142 9.34 -3.48 -6.25
N ASP A 143 9.78 -2.24 -6.11
CA ASP A 143 9.33 -1.36 -5.04
C ASP A 143 8.11 -0.52 -5.45
N ILE A 144 8.11 -0.04 -6.68
CA ILE A 144 7.04 0.75 -7.28
C ILE A 144 6.76 0.22 -8.68
N ALA A 145 5.50 -0.10 -8.99
CA ALA A 145 5.06 -0.49 -10.31
C ALA A 145 4.08 0.54 -10.88
N LEU A 146 4.42 1.14 -12.02
CA LEU A 146 3.56 2.05 -12.78
C LEU A 146 2.90 1.26 -13.90
N LEU A 147 1.59 1.01 -13.82
CA LEU A 147 0.88 0.22 -14.83
C LEU A 147 0.51 1.04 -16.06
N VAL A 148 0.17 0.31 -17.14
CA VAL A 148 -0.27 0.84 -18.43
C VAL A 148 -1.30 1.96 -18.27
N GLY A 149 -1.03 3.10 -18.89
CA GLY A 149 -1.90 4.27 -18.85
C GLY A 149 -1.79 5.13 -17.59
N THR A 150 -0.92 4.80 -16.64
CA THR A 150 -0.45 5.78 -15.64
C THR A 150 0.26 6.92 -16.36
N ILE A 151 0.07 8.15 -15.89
CA ILE A 151 0.54 9.34 -16.60
C ILE A 151 2.07 9.41 -16.68
N THR A 152 2.58 10.02 -17.75
CA THR A 152 3.96 10.54 -17.82
C THR A 152 4.01 11.98 -17.29
N GLY A 153 5.15 12.38 -16.77
CA GLY A 153 5.37 13.66 -16.10
C GLY A 153 5.24 13.54 -14.57
N PRO A 154 5.24 14.68 -13.86
CA PRO A 154 5.01 14.70 -12.43
C PRO A 154 3.69 14.00 -12.05
N PRO A 155 3.65 13.23 -10.94
CA PRO A 155 4.69 13.09 -9.92
C PRO A 155 5.70 11.96 -10.18
N TYR A 156 5.61 11.24 -11.30
CA TYR A 156 6.39 10.01 -11.53
C TYR A 156 7.71 10.24 -12.24
N ASP A 157 7.77 11.25 -13.10
CA ASP A 157 8.95 11.54 -13.90
C ASP A 157 9.74 12.77 -13.39
N PRO A 158 11.08 12.74 -13.48
CA PRO A 158 11.89 11.65 -14.03
C PRO A 158 11.99 10.46 -13.07
N LEU A 159 11.99 9.23 -13.62
CA LEU A 159 12.05 8.00 -12.81
C LEU A 159 13.30 7.94 -11.90
N THR A 160 14.40 8.57 -12.31
CA THR A 160 15.61 8.68 -11.48
C THR A 160 15.36 9.45 -10.18
N ASP A 161 14.56 10.51 -10.25
CA ASP A 161 14.23 11.31 -9.07
C ASP A 161 13.18 10.58 -8.23
N LEU A 162 12.21 9.90 -8.87
CA LEU A 162 11.27 9.04 -8.15
C LEU A 162 12.00 7.96 -7.35
N ALA A 163 13.00 7.31 -7.96
CA ALA A 163 13.81 6.28 -7.29
C ALA A 163 14.63 6.88 -6.14
N ALA A 164 15.41 7.94 -6.42
CA ALA A 164 16.28 8.57 -5.44
C ALA A 164 15.51 9.13 -4.23
N ASN A 165 14.33 9.73 -4.47
CA ASN A 165 13.48 10.23 -3.40
C ASN A 165 12.84 9.12 -2.56
N ASN A 166 12.92 7.86 -2.98
CA ASN A 166 12.40 6.71 -2.27
C ASN A 166 13.51 5.68 -2.05
N SER A 167 14.66 6.11 -1.52
CA SER A 167 15.75 5.21 -1.12
C SER A 167 16.23 4.27 -2.23
N ASP A 168 16.49 4.85 -3.41
CA ASP A 168 16.95 4.14 -4.62
C ASP A 168 16.00 3.00 -5.05
N ALA A 169 14.71 3.29 -5.05
CA ALA A 169 13.65 2.32 -5.36
C ALA A 169 13.84 1.65 -6.72
N SER A 170 13.61 0.33 -6.76
CA SER A 170 13.42 -0.43 -7.99
C SER A 170 12.06 -0.13 -8.59
N ILE A 171 12.05 0.57 -9.73
CA ILE A 171 10.83 0.97 -10.43
C ILE A 171 10.56 0.03 -11.60
N SER A 172 9.36 -0.54 -11.66
CA SER A 172 8.81 -1.20 -12.85
C SER A 172 7.91 -0.22 -13.59
N ASP A 173 8.43 0.38 -14.66
CA ASP A 173 7.61 1.21 -15.55
C ASP A 173 6.99 0.37 -16.68
N GLN A 174 5.67 0.29 -16.70
CA GLN A 174 4.86 -0.46 -17.67
C GLN A 174 3.87 0.45 -18.41
N ARG A 175 4.04 1.78 -18.32
CA ARG A 175 3.11 2.78 -18.84
C ARG A 175 2.92 2.73 -20.35
#